data_AF-A0A3A0VAQ7-F1
#
_entry.id   AF-A0A3A0VAQ7-F1
#
_cell.length_a   1.000
_cell.length_b   1.000
_cell.length_c   1.000
_cell.angle_alpha   90.00
_cell.angle_beta   90.00
_cell.angle_gamma   90.00
#
_symmetry.space_group_name_H-M   'P 1'
#
loop_
_entity.id
_entity.type
_entity.pdbx_description
1 polymer ?
#
loop_
_entity_poly.entity_id
_entity_poly.type
_entity_poly.pdbx_seq_one_letter_code
_entity_poly.pdbx_strand_id
1 'polypeptide(L)' 'MLDFEKPLFEIKNKIESLKESQEKNDVDLQEEIDMLEASLARETEKVYTNLKPWDRVQLARLQERPTSLD' A
#
# COMPACT_ATOMS: atom_id res chain seq x y z
N MET A 1 -4.14 10.78 -3.35
CA MET A 1 -3.10 9.77 -3.61
C MET A 1 -1.76 10.48 -3.70
N LEU A 2 -0.80 10.09 -2.87
CA LEU A 2 0.53 10.71 -2.83
C LEU A 2 1.43 10.05 -3.89
N ASP A 3 2.30 10.84 -4.51
CA ASP A 3 3.12 10.33 -5.63
C ASP A 3 4.07 9.20 -5.21
N PHE A 4 4.55 9.25 -3.96
CA PHE A 4 5.45 8.24 -3.40
C PHE A 4 4.73 6.94 -3.00
N GLU A 5 3.40 6.92 -2.95
CA GLU A 5 2.59 5.74 -2.62
C GLU A 5 2.14 4.95 -3.86
N LYS A 6 2.38 5.47 -5.07
CA LYS A 6 2.12 4.77 -6.34
C LYS A 6 2.61 3.31 -6.36
N PRO A 7 3.87 2.99 -6.00
CA PRO A 7 4.34 1.61 -6.01
C PRO A 7 3.58 0.70 -5.04
N LEU A 8 3.12 1.22 -3.90
CA LEU A 8 2.32 0.46 -2.94
C LEU A 8 0.93 0.14 -3.50
N PHE A 9 0.35 1.11 -4.21
CA PHE A 9 -0.96 0.95 -4.83
C PHE A 9 -0.94 -0.08 -5.97
N GLU A 10 0.13 -0.12 -6.77
CA GLU A 10 0.31 -1.14 -7.80
C GLU A 10 0.33 -2.56 -7.20
N ILE A 11 1.04 -2.75 -6.08
CA ILE A 11 1.08 -4.04 -5.38
C ILE A 11 -0.30 -4.39 -4.80
N LYS A 12 -1.01 -3.42 -4.20
CA LYS A 12 -2.38 -3.62 -3.71
C LYS A 12 -3.35 -4.04 -4.82
N ASN A 13 -3.32 -3.36 -5.96
CA ASN A 13 -4.18 -3.71 -7.10
C ASN A 13 -3.87 -5.12 -7.61
N LYS A 14 -2.60 -5.53 -7.59
CA LYS A 14 -2.20 -6.87 -7.98
C LYS A 14 -2.74 -7.93 -7.01
N ILE A 15 -2.68 -7.66 -5.70
CA ILE A 15 -3.29 -8.52 -4.66
C ILE A 15 -4.81 -8.63 -4.88
N GLU A 16 -5.48 -7.50 -5.12
CA GLU A 16 -6.93 -7.47 -5.34
C GLU A 16 -7.33 -8.25 -6.60
N SER A 17 -6.59 -8.08 -7.70
CA SER A 17 -6.78 -8.86 -8.93
C SER A 17 -6.55 -10.37 -8.73
N LEU A 18 -5.60 -10.76 -7.87
CA LEU A 18 -5.37 -12.17 -7.53
C LEU A 18 -6.49 -12.73 -6.65
N LYS A 19 -6.97 -11.96 -5.66
CA LYS A 19 -8.13 -12.33 -4.84
C LYS A 19 -9.38 -12.52 -5.69
N GLU A 20 -9.64 -11.61 -6.64
CA GLU A 20 -10.75 -11.78 -7.59
C GLU A 20 -10.57 -13.02 -8.49
N SER A 21 -9.34 -13.33 -8.90
CA SER A 21 -9.05 -14.48 -9.76
C SER A 21 -9.21 -15.81 -9.01
N GLN A 22 -8.84 -15.83 -7.73
CA GLN A 22 -9.06 -16.95 -6.81
C GLN A 22 -10.56 -17.20 -6.62
N GLU A 23 -11.36 -16.15 -6.35
CA GLU A 23 -12.82 -16.28 -6.21
C GLU A 23 -13.49 -16.76 -7.51
N LYS A 24 -13.01 -16.32 -8.67
CA LYS A 24 -13.59 -16.68 -9.98
C LYS A 24 -13.20 -18.09 -10.48
N ASN A 25 -11.98 -18.54 -10.19
CA ASN A 25 -11.44 -19.78 -10.76
C ASN A 25 -11.29 -20.92 -9.74
N ASP A 26 -11.61 -20.69 -8.46
CA ASP A 26 -11.43 -21.64 -7.35
C ASP A 26 -9.99 -22.21 -7.30
N VAL A 27 -9.02 -21.36 -7.65
CA VAL A 27 -7.59 -21.70 -7.64
C VAL A 27 -6.99 -21.22 -6.34
N ASP A 28 -6.27 -22.10 -5.64
CA ASP A 28 -5.54 -21.72 -4.43
C ASP A 28 -4.33 -20.83 -4.79
N LEU A 29 -4.51 -19.53 -4.59
CA LEU A 29 -3.47 -18.51 -4.76
C LEU A 29 -3.07 -17.90 -3.41
N GLN A 30 -3.43 -18.56 -2.30
CA GLN A 30 -3.24 -18.01 -0.96
C GLN A 30 -1.77 -17.73 -0.66
N GLU A 31 -0.87 -18.66 -1.01
CA GLU A 31 0.58 -18.49 -0.80
C GLU A 31 1.13 -17.28 -1.56
N GLU A 32 0.69 -17.05 -2.80
CA GLU A 32 1.16 -15.92 -3.61
C GLU A 32 0.58 -14.58 -3.14
N ILE A 33 -0.66 -14.58 -2.65
CA ILE A 33 -1.28 -13.42 -1.98
C ILE A 33 -0.49 -13.09 -0.71
N ASP A 34 -0.20 -14.08 0.13
CA ASP A 34 0.53 -13.88 1.38
C ASP A 34 1.95 -13.33 1.12
N MET A 35 2.64 -13.84 0.08
CA MET A 35 3.94 -13.30 -0.34
C MET A 35 3.84 -11.83 -0.81
N LEU A 36 2.80 -11.48 -1.58
CA LEU A 36 2.60 -10.11 -2.04
C LEU A 36 2.21 -9.16 -0.91
N GLU A 37 1.41 -9.63 0.05
CA GLU A 37 1.07 -8.87 1.27
C GLU A 37 2.32 -8.62 2.13
N ALA A 38 3.20 -9.62 2.29
CA ALA A 38 4.48 -9.45 2.97
C ALA A 38 5.40 -8.47 2.23
N SER A 39 5.45 -8.54 0.89
CA SER A 39 6.20 -7.61 0.06
C SER A 39 5.66 -6.18 0.16
N LEU A 40 4.33 -6.03 0.15
CA LEU A 40 3.64 -4.76 0.36
C LEU A 40 4.01 -4.14 1.70
N ALA A 41 3.96 -4.91 2.79
CA ALA A 41 4.32 -4.44 4.13
C ALA A 41 5.77 -3.95 4.18
N ARG A 42 6.70 -4.71 3.59
CA ARG A 42 8.12 -4.36 3.53
C ARG A 42 8.38 -3.09 2.71
N GLU A 43 7.77 -2.97 1.54
CA GLU A 43 7.95 -1.77 0.71
C GLU A 43 7.27 -0.55 1.35
N THR A 44 6.14 -0.75 2.04
CA THR A 44 5.46 0.29 2.82
C THR A 44 6.38 0.85 3.90
N GLU A 45 6.97 -0.02 4.71
CA GLU A 45 7.92 0.39 5.74
C GLU A 45 9.11 1.15 5.14
N LYS A 46 9.66 0.64 4.04
CA LYS A 46 10.80 1.26 3.35
C LYS A 46 10.48 2.64 2.77
N VAL A 47 9.29 2.82 2.19
CA VAL A 47 8.81 4.11 1.65
C VAL A 47 8.61 5.13 2.76
N TYR A 48 7.91 4.77 3.84
CA TYR A 48 7.69 5.68 4.97
C TYR A 48 8.95 5.94 5.80
N THR A 49 9.92 5.03 5.79
CA THR A 49 11.24 5.25 6.43
C THR A 49 12.10 6.23 5.63
N ASN A 50 12.04 6.17 4.29
CA ASN A 50 12.85 6.99 3.39
C ASN A 50 12.09 8.15 2.74
N LEU A 51 11.18 8.78 3.48
CA LEU A 51 10.41 9.94 3.00
C LEU A 51 11.32 11.12 2.67
N LYS A 52 11.21 11.64 1.45
CA LYS A 52 11.90 12.87 1.05
C LYS A 52 11.28 14.07 1.76
N PRO A 53 12.00 15.21 1.87
CA PRO A 53 11.46 16.42 2.50
C PRO A 53 10.11 16.85 1.92
N TRP A 54 9.90 16.72 0.62
CA TRP A 54 8.63 17.05 -0.04
C TRP A 54 7.49 16.08 0.32
N ASP A 55 7.78 14.77 0.37
CA ASP A 55 6.82 13.73 0.76
C ASP A 55 6.27 14.00 2.18
N ARG A 56 7.16 14.43 3.09
CA ARG A 56 6.78 14.83 4.46
C ARG A 56 5.86 16.04 4.49
N VAL A 57 6.08 17.03 3.61
CA VAL A 57 5.20 18.20 3.48
C VAL A 57 3.83 17.79 2.95
N GLN A 58 3.78 16.88 1.98
CA GLN A 58 2.51 16.35 1.48
C GLN A 58 1.73 15.64 2.59
N LEU A 59 2.37 14.79 3.40
CA LEU A 59 1.78 14.15 4.57
C LEU A 59 1.30 15.15 5.64
N ALA A 60 2.02 16.25 5.84
CA ALA A 60 1.63 17.30 6.78
C ALA A 60 0.38 18.08 6.34
N ARG A 61 0.07 18.08 5.03
CA ARG A 61 -1.07 18.79 4.45
C ARG A 61 -2.30 17.90 4.23
N LEU A 62 -2.27 16.65 4.69
CA LEU A 62 -3.43 15.77 4.62
C LEU A 62 -4.56 16.31 5.49
N GLN A 63 -5.76 16.36 4.93
CA GLN A 63 -6.97 16.83 5.63
C GLN A 63 -7.36 15.90 6.79
N GLU A 64 -7.01 14.61 6.68
CA GLU A 64 -7.25 13.58 7.69
C GLU A 64 -6.18 13.54 8.79
N ARG A 65 -5.16 14.41 8.73
CA ARG A 65 -4.13 14.47 9.77
C ARG A 65 -4.78 14.96 11.08
N PRO A 66 -4.58 14.25 12.21
CA PRO A 66 -5.14 14.65 13.50
C PRO A 66 -4.82 16.11 13.83
N THR A 67 -5.85 16.84 14.21
CA THR A 67 -5.77 18.23 14.65
C THR A 67 -5.54 18.28 16.16
N SER A 68 -5.34 19.49 16.71
CA SER A 68 -5.10 19.67 18.14
C SER A 68 -6.25 19.24 19.06
N LEU A 69 -7.43 18.90 18.51
CA LEU A 69 -8.62 18.47 19.24
C LEU A 69 -8.93 16.97 19.09
N ASP A 70 -8.16 16.27 18.25
CA ASP A 70 -8.28 14.82 18.01
C ASP A 70 -7.40 13.98 18.98
#